data_AF-A0A1Y1VM91-F1
#
_entry.id   AF-A0A1Y1VM91-F1
#
_cell.length_a   1.000
_cell.length_b   1.000
_cell.length_c   1.000
_cell.angle_alpha   90.00
_cell.angle_beta   90.00
_cell.angle_gamma   90.00
#
_symmetry.space_group_name_H-M   'P 1'
#
loop_
_entity.id
_entity.type
_entity.pdbx_description
1 polymer ?
#
loop_
_entity_poly.entity_id
_entity_poly.type
_entity_poly.pdbx_seq_one_letter_code
_entity_poly.pdbx_strand_id
1 'polypeptide(L)'
;FTPPLEDVFGIFKYVKLSDIKVVMIGDMPYKNIRDVSDIDFGTRNSSPPLLLERIYKNLENTVVPFQRPYNHHLDKWLANGIFLCNFCFTRTIADSLPYHYHLLWEPFINNLVQYISNDHPVVFMLFGSKAISVRKSINEIKSSVVEAPHPIYEYDKFKNSKCFCK
;
A
#
# COMPACT_ATOMS: atom_id res chain seq x y z
N PHE A 1 10.20 -13.03 10.86
CA PHE A 1 9.21 -12.25 10.10
C PHE A 1 9.91 -11.06 9.49
N THR A 2 9.33 -10.49 8.44
CA THR A 2 9.75 -9.20 7.87
C THR A 2 8.59 -8.23 7.93
N PRO A 3 8.85 -6.92 8.08
CA PRO A 3 10.14 -6.29 8.41
C PRO A 3 10.63 -6.62 9.85
N PRO A 4 11.82 -6.15 10.28
CA PRO A 4 12.21 -6.13 11.69
C PRO A 4 11.14 -5.47 12.58
N LEU A 5 11.11 -5.81 13.86
CA LEU A 5 10.02 -5.42 14.76
C LEU A 5 9.84 -3.89 14.85
N GLU A 6 10.96 -3.17 14.89
CA GLU A 6 11.06 -1.71 14.93
C GLU A 6 10.47 -1.00 13.70
N ASP A 7 10.30 -1.76 12.61
CA ASP A 7 9.87 -1.28 11.30
C ASP A 7 8.45 -1.74 10.92
N VAL A 8 7.85 -2.67 11.68
CA VAL A 8 6.48 -3.15 11.45
C VAL A 8 5.48 -1.99 11.38
N PHE A 9 5.68 -0.97 12.21
CA PHE A 9 4.87 0.25 12.23
C PHE A 9 5.67 1.48 11.78
N GLY A 10 6.67 1.28 10.92
CA GLY A 10 7.55 2.36 10.43
C GLY A 10 6.79 3.48 9.73
N ILE A 11 5.73 3.16 8.97
CA ILE A 11 4.90 4.14 8.26
C ILE A 11 4.37 5.28 9.14
N PHE A 12 4.04 5.00 10.40
CA PHE A 12 3.50 6.00 11.33
C PHE A 12 4.52 7.08 11.74
N LYS A 13 5.82 6.86 11.49
CA LYS A 13 6.88 7.85 11.69
C LYS A 13 6.89 8.91 10.58
N TYR A 14 6.30 8.60 9.42
CA TYR A 14 6.44 9.39 8.20
C TYR A 14 5.25 10.29 7.88
N VAL A 15 4.03 9.82 8.16
CA VAL A 15 2.80 10.54 7.83
C VAL A 15 1.96 10.68 9.08
N LYS A 16 1.77 11.93 9.55
CA LYS A 16 0.87 12.22 10.67
C LYS A 16 -0.56 12.04 10.22
N LEU A 17 -1.43 11.63 11.14
CA LEU A 17 -2.86 11.45 10.87
C LEU A 17 -3.47 12.63 10.11
N SER A 18 -3.29 13.85 10.61
CA SER A 18 -3.84 15.08 10.01
C SER A 18 -3.34 15.40 8.59
N ASP A 19 -2.23 14.79 8.19
CA ASP A 19 -1.57 15.06 6.92
C ASP A 19 -1.90 13.99 5.87
N ILE A 20 -2.63 12.94 6.25
CA ILE A 20 -3.05 11.86 5.34
C ILE A 20 -4.02 12.43 4.30
N LYS A 21 -3.71 12.22 3.03
CA LYS A 21 -4.58 12.56 1.90
C LYS A 21 -5.04 11.31 1.16
N VAL A 22 -4.13 10.35 1.04
CA VAL A 22 -4.36 9.07 0.37
C VAL A 22 -3.85 7.94 1.25
N VAL A 23 -4.63 6.88 1.40
CA VAL A 23 -4.20 5.62 1.99
C VAL A 23 -4.13 4.58 0.88
N MET A 24 -2.94 4.05 0.60
CA MET A 24 -2.75 2.96 -0.37
C MET A 24 -2.58 1.64 0.37
N ILE A 25 -3.42 0.66 0.06
CA ILE A 25 -3.46 -0.63 0.74
C ILE A 25 -3.10 -1.77 -0.22
N GLY A 26 -2.02 -2.48 0.10
CA GLY A 26 -1.55 -3.68 -0.59
C GLY A 26 -1.93 -4.98 0.12
N ASP A 27 -1.24 -6.07 -0.19
CA ASP A 27 -1.47 -7.38 0.43
C ASP A 27 -0.58 -7.60 1.67
N MET A 28 0.74 -7.71 1.48
CA MET A 28 1.71 -8.03 2.53
C MET A 28 3.14 -7.64 2.11
N PRO A 29 4.11 -7.59 3.04
CA PRO A 29 5.50 -7.26 2.74
C PRO A 29 6.12 -8.12 1.65
N TYR A 30 7.21 -7.62 1.06
CA TYR A 30 7.95 -8.33 0.02
C TYR A 30 8.40 -9.73 0.47
N LYS A 31 8.33 -10.70 -0.46
CA LYS A 31 8.83 -12.05 -0.23
C LYS A 31 10.36 -12.05 -0.07
N ASN A 32 11.05 -11.28 -0.90
CA ASN A 32 12.49 -11.15 -0.83
C ASN A 32 12.86 -10.15 0.28
N ILE A 33 13.58 -10.62 1.30
CA ILE A 33 13.97 -9.82 2.45
C ILE A 33 14.82 -8.59 2.07
N ARG A 34 15.57 -8.67 0.95
CA ARG A 34 16.37 -7.53 0.48
C ARG A 34 15.51 -6.39 -0.05
N ASP A 35 14.28 -6.67 -0.46
CA ASP A 35 13.37 -5.65 -0.99
C ASP A 35 12.58 -4.96 0.12
N VAL A 36 12.48 -5.57 1.30
CA VAL A 36 11.77 -5.03 2.47
C VAL A 36 12.44 -3.76 2.98
N SER A 37 11.62 -2.76 3.31
CA SER A 37 12.05 -1.55 4.00
C SER A 37 11.10 -1.25 5.17
N ASP A 38 11.26 -0.09 5.78
CA ASP A 38 10.44 0.43 6.88
C ASP A 38 9.10 1.03 6.45
N ILE A 39 8.78 0.95 5.15
CA ILE A 39 7.46 1.23 4.60
C ILE A 39 7.03 0.13 3.62
N ASP A 40 5.72 -0.01 3.45
CA ASP A 40 5.16 -0.87 2.41
C ASP A 40 5.31 -0.23 1.01
N PHE A 41 5.32 -1.06 -0.04
CA PHE A 41 5.58 -0.69 -1.45
C PHE A 41 6.96 -0.11 -1.77
N GLY A 42 7.64 0.51 -0.80
CA GLY A 42 8.96 1.09 -0.98
C GLY A 42 10.10 0.11 -0.75
N THR A 43 11.26 0.44 -1.31
CA THR A 43 12.53 -0.25 -1.04
C THR A 43 13.69 0.74 -0.99
N ARG A 44 14.76 0.37 -0.30
CA ARG A 44 16.03 1.12 -0.30
C ARG A 44 17.01 0.64 -1.37
N ASN A 45 16.64 -0.39 -2.14
CA ASN A 45 17.43 -0.87 -3.27
C ASN A 45 17.46 0.16 -4.41
N SER A 46 18.55 0.15 -5.18
CA SER A 46 18.70 0.99 -6.39
C SER A 46 17.79 0.57 -7.54
N SER A 47 17.23 -0.64 -7.49
CA SER A 47 16.30 -1.17 -8.48
C SER A 47 14.95 -1.47 -7.84
N PRO A 48 13.82 -1.18 -8.49
CA PRO A 48 12.52 -1.36 -7.90
C PRO A 48 12.13 -2.85 -7.92
N PRO A 49 11.49 -3.40 -6.88
CA PRO A 49 10.93 -4.74 -6.91
C PRO A 49 9.77 -4.80 -7.90
N LEU A 50 9.41 -6.00 -8.34
CA LEU A 50 8.40 -6.21 -9.39
C LEU A 50 7.06 -5.49 -9.13
N LEU A 51 6.59 -5.45 -7.87
CA LEU A 51 5.36 -4.75 -7.49
C LEU A 51 5.44 -3.26 -7.85
N LEU A 52 6.53 -2.61 -7.42
CA LEU A 52 6.73 -1.18 -7.60
C LEU A 52 7.02 -0.85 -9.07
N GLU A 53 7.77 -1.70 -9.78
CA GLU A 53 7.97 -1.58 -11.21
C GLU A 53 6.64 -1.60 -11.98
N ARG A 54 5.71 -2.47 -11.58
CA ARG A 54 4.37 -2.53 -12.19
C ARG A 54 3.51 -1.31 -11.86
N ILE A 55 3.66 -0.74 -10.66
CA ILE A 55 3.03 0.54 -10.29
C ILE A 55 3.58 1.68 -11.15
N TYR A 56 4.91 1.77 -11.33
CA TYR A 56 5.51 2.78 -12.21
C TYR A 56 5.04 2.67 -13.64
N LYS A 57 4.99 1.45 -14.21
CA LYS A 57 4.47 1.26 -15.58
C LYS A 57 3.03 1.74 -15.73
N ASN A 58 2.18 1.51 -14.72
CA ASN A 58 0.83 2.05 -14.75
C ASN A 58 0.82 3.58 -14.75
N LEU A 59 1.59 4.20 -13.85
CA LEU A 59 1.71 5.66 -13.76
C LEU A 59 2.23 6.27 -15.06
N GLU A 60 3.27 5.70 -15.67
CA GLU A 60 3.81 6.12 -16.96
C GLU A 60 2.77 6.06 -18.08
N ASN A 61 1.91 5.05 -18.08
CA ASN A 61 0.87 4.87 -19.09
C ASN A 61 -0.34 5.79 -18.90
N THR A 62 -0.61 6.25 -17.68
CA THR A 62 -1.90 6.85 -17.32
C THR A 62 -1.81 8.29 -16.84
N VAL A 63 -0.67 8.69 -16.26
CA VAL A 63 -0.43 10.03 -15.73
C VAL A 63 0.67 10.68 -16.57
N VAL A 64 0.32 11.73 -17.33
CA VAL A 64 1.26 12.42 -18.22
C VAL A 64 1.32 13.91 -17.88
N PRO A 65 2.51 14.47 -17.59
CA PRO A 65 3.80 13.80 -17.49
C PRO A 65 3.99 13.08 -16.13
N PHE A 66 4.48 11.84 -16.15
CA PHE A 66 5.02 11.15 -14.98
C PHE A 66 6.51 10.84 -15.19
N GLN A 67 7.31 11.03 -14.16
CA GLN A 67 8.73 10.71 -14.16
C GLN A 67 9.03 9.80 -12.98
N ARG A 68 9.74 8.69 -13.26
CA ARG A 68 10.15 7.76 -12.19
C ARG A 68 11.05 8.47 -11.19
N PRO A 69 10.86 8.26 -9.88
CA PRO A 69 11.77 8.77 -8.88
C PRO A 69 13.12 8.04 -8.94
N TYR A 70 14.19 8.75 -8.59
CA TYR A 70 15.54 8.19 -8.53
C TYR A 70 15.71 7.17 -7.39
N ASN A 71 15.08 7.41 -6.25
CA ASN A 71 15.00 6.45 -5.16
C ASN A 71 13.66 5.71 -5.18
N HIS A 72 13.60 4.56 -4.51
CA HIS A 72 12.41 3.70 -4.48
C HIS A 72 11.81 3.57 -3.09
N HIS A 73 12.27 4.38 -2.15
CA HIS A 73 11.72 4.49 -0.80
C HIS A 73 10.49 5.40 -0.76
N LEU A 74 10.12 6.04 -1.87
CA LEU A 74 8.87 6.81 -1.98
C LEU A 74 8.77 7.98 -0.97
N ASP A 75 9.89 8.54 -0.53
CA ASP A 75 9.94 9.65 0.45
C ASP A 75 9.04 10.83 0.04
N LYS A 76 9.03 11.14 -1.27
CA LYS A 76 8.20 12.21 -1.83
C LYS A 76 6.71 11.91 -1.69
N TRP A 77 6.29 10.66 -1.75
CA TRP A 77 4.88 10.26 -1.58
C TRP A 77 4.47 10.42 -0.13
N LEU A 78 5.30 9.93 0.79
CA LEU A 78 5.12 10.09 2.23
C LEU A 78 5.01 11.57 2.61
N ALA A 79 5.94 12.41 2.15
CA ALA A 79 5.96 13.85 2.40
C ALA A 79 4.73 14.58 1.84
N ASN A 80 4.03 13.99 0.87
CA ASN A 80 2.81 14.55 0.29
C ASN A 80 1.51 13.99 0.90
N GLY A 81 1.60 13.19 1.97
CA GLY A 81 0.43 12.67 2.68
C GLY A 81 -0.08 11.34 2.14
N ILE A 82 0.73 10.59 1.40
CA ILE A 82 0.37 9.24 0.97
C ILE A 82 0.80 8.26 2.05
N PHE A 83 -0.17 7.71 2.78
CA PHE A 83 0.02 6.67 3.77
C PHE A 83 0.07 5.30 3.08
N LEU A 84 1.21 4.62 3.17
CA LEU A 84 1.48 3.36 2.48
C LEU A 84 1.42 2.20 3.47
N CYS A 85 0.46 1.29 3.31
CA CYS A 85 0.38 0.09 4.13
C CYS A 85 -0.07 -1.16 3.36
N ASN A 86 0.17 -2.32 3.94
CA ASN A 86 -0.35 -3.60 3.50
C ASN A 86 -1.50 -4.07 4.39
N PHE A 87 -2.36 -4.96 3.87
CA PHE A 87 -3.36 -5.63 4.68
C PHE A 87 -2.72 -6.40 5.85
N CYS A 88 -1.65 -7.16 5.57
CA CYS A 88 -0.79 -7.75 6.59
C CYS A 88 0.46 -6.89 6.77
N PHE A 89 0.79 -6.46 7.99
CA PHE A 89 1.99 -5.64 8.24
C PHE A 89 3.26 -6.46 8.42
N THR A 90 3.15 -7.78 8.47
CA THR A 90 4.30 -8.68 8.53
C THR A 90 4.17 -9.79 7.49
N ARG A 91 5.28 -10.46 7.21
CA ARG A 91 5.33 -11.69 6.43
C ARG A 91 6.31 -12.68 7.06
N THR A 92 6.00 -13.98 7.01
CA THR A 92 6.96 -15.01 7.40
C THR A 92 8.07 -15.16 6.35
N ILE A 93 9.29 -15.46 6.79
CA ILE A 93 10.43 -15.73 5.89
C ILE A 93 10.31 -17.15 5.30
N ALA A 94 9.46 -18.01 5.88
CA ALA A 94 9.15 -19.31 5.31
C ALA A 94 8.44 -19.17 3.95
N ASP A 95 8.66 -20.12 3.06
CA ASP A 95 8.07 -20.10 1.72
C ASP A 95 6.54 -20.17 1.73
N SER A 96 5.95 -20.82 2.73
CA SER A 96 4.51 -20.91 2.92
C SER A 96 4.02 -19.95 4.01
N LEU A 97 2.97 -19.18 3.68
CA LEU A 97 2.19 -18.45 4.67
C LEU A 97 1.11 -19.37 5.24
N PRO A 98 0.92 -19.41 6.58
CA PRO A 98 -0.24 -20.07 7.17
C PRO A 98 -1.52 -19.51 6.55
N TYR A 99 -2.47 -20.39 6.21
CA TYR A 99 -3.71 -20.00 5.53
C TYR A 99 -4.47 -18.87 6.25
N HIS A 100 -4.53 -18.95 7.59
CA HIS A 100 -5.20 -17.99 8.47
C HIS A 100 -4.34 -16.79 8.88
N TYR A 101 -3.15 -16.60 8.29
CA TYR A 101 -2.23 -15.54 8.71
C TYR A 101 -2.83 -14.13 8.62
N HIS A 102 -3.63 -13.89 7.58
CA HIS A 102 -4.31 -12.61 7.37
C HIS A 102 -5.31 -12.27 8.48
N LEU A 103 -5.90 -13.26 9.15
CA LEU A 103 -6.86 -13.05 10.25
C LEU A 103 -6.22 -12.37 11.47
N LEU A 104 -4.88 -12.45 11.60
CA LEU A 104 -4.15 -11.73 12.65
C LEU A 104 -4.18 -10.22 12.43
N TRP A 105 -4.15 -9.78 11.17
CA TRP A 105 -4.08 -8.37 10.80
C TRP A 105 -5.44 -7.77 10.43
N GLU A 106 -6.42 -8.60 10.05
CA GLU A 106 -7.75 -8.12 9.64
C GLU A 106 -8.42 -7.18 10.66
N PRO A 107 -8.48 -7.49 11.97
CA PRO A 107 -9.08 -6.57 12.94
C PRO A 107 -8.33 -5.24 13.03
N PHE A 108 -7.00 -5.29 12.93
CA PHE A 108 -6.16 -4.11 13.00
C PHE A 108 -6.38 -3.18 11.81
N ILE A 109 -6.28 -3.71 10.58
CA ILE A 109 -6.43 -2.89 9.37
C ILE A 109 -7.85 -2.32 9.26
N ASN A 110 -8.87 -3.11 9.61
CA ASN A 110 -10.26 -2.63 9.62
C ASN A 110 -10.46 -1.46 10.59
N ASN A 111 -9.92 -1.56 11.81
CA ASN A 111 -9.99 -0.47 12.78
C ASN A 111 -9.16 0.75 12.33
N LEU A 112 -8.01 0.55 11.72
CA LEU A 112 -7.14 1.62 11.24
C LEU A 112 -7.84 2.46 10.14
N VAL A 113 -8.39 1.81 9.11
CA VAL A 113 -9.06 2.53 8.02
C VAL A 113 -10.35 3.19 8.49
N GLN A 114 -11.07 2.58 9.43
CA GLN A 114 -12.24 3.19 10.06
C GLN A 114 -11.87 4.44 10.84
N TYR A 115 -10.79 4.37 11.63
CA TYR A 115 -10.30 5.50 12.41
C TYR A 115 -9.88 6.67 11.50
N ILE A 116 -9.05 6.40 10.48
CA ILE A 116 -8.60 7.42 9.53
C ILE A 116 -9.79 8.05 8.79
N SER A 117 -10.70 7.24 8.23
CA SER A 117 -11.83 7.75 7.44
C SER A 117 -12.88 8.52 8.25
N ASN A 118 -12.93 8.31 9.57
CA ASN A 118 -13.80 9.06 10.47
C ASN A 118 -13.22 10.41 10.87
N ASP A 119 -11.89 10.53 10.93
CA ASP A 119 -11.18 11.73 11.35
C ASP A 119 -11.35 12.87 10.34
N HIS A 120 -10.96 12.65 9.07
CA HIS A 120 -11.08 13.63 7.98
C HIS A 120 -11.26 12.95 6.61
N PRO A 121 -11.69 13.68 5.56
CA PRO A 121 -11.82 13.14 4.21
C PRO A 121 -10.49 12.63 3.65
N VAL A 122 -10.46 11.35 3.25
CA VAL A 122 -9.28 10.68 2.69
C VAL A 122 -9.68 9.86 1.45
N VAL A 123 -8.76 9.71 0.50
CA VAL A 123 -8.92 8.77 -0.62
C VAL A 123 -8.26 7.44 -0.27
N PHE A 124 -8.99 6.33 -0.33
CA PHE A 124 -8.45 4.99 -0.12
C PHE A 124 -8.26 4.28 -1.45
N MET A 125 -7.01 3.93 -1.77
CA MET A 125 -6.66 3.11 -2.93
C MET A 125 -6.46 1.66 -2.50
N LEU A 126 -7.34 0.78 -2.96
CA LEU A 126 -7.39 -0.63 -2.53
C LEU A 126 -6.94 -1.54 -3.67
N PHE A 127 -5.80 -2.22 -3.50
CA PHE A 127 -5.23 -3.09 -4.53
C PHE A 127 -5.52 -4.57 -4.27
N GLY A 128 -6.43 -5.14 -5.07
CA GLY A 128 -6.81 -6.56 -5.00
C GLY A 128 -7.82 -6.89 -3.91
N SER A 129 -8.33 -8.12 -3.95
CA SER A 129 -9.49 -8.57 -3.15
C SER A 129 -9.32 -8.40 -1.64
N LYS A 130 -8.13 -8.65 -1.08
CA LYS A 130 -7.86 -8.47 0.35
C LYS A 130 -7.93 -7.01 0.76
N ALA A 131 -7.24 -6.13 0.05
CA ALA A 131 -7.34 -4.69 0.31
C ALA A 131 -8.78 -4.20 0.11
N ILE A 132 -9.48 -4.65 -0.94
CA ILE A 132 -10.89 -4.31 -1.19
C ILE A 132 -11.80 -4.75 -0.04
N SER A 133 -11.51 -5.87 0.63
CA SER A 133 -12.32 -6.35 1.76
C SER A 133 -12.38 -5.39 2.95
N VAL A 134 -11.41 -4.48 3.10
CA VAL A 134 -11.41 -3.47 4.18
C VAL A 134 -12.41 -2.35 3.92
N ARG A 135 -12.94 -2.23 2.70
CA ARG A 135 -13.92 -1.21 2.30
C ARG A 135 -15.13 -1.16 3.23
N LYS A 136 -15.57 -2.33 3.74
CA LYS A 136 -16.66 -2.45 4.71
C LYS A 136 -16.46 -1.62 5.99
N SER A 137 -15.21 -1.26 6.30
CA SER A 137 -14.83 -0.50 7.49
C SER A 137 -14.56 0.98 7.20
N ILE A 138 -14.60 1.42 5.94
CA ILE A 138 -14.32 2.80 5.54
C ILE A 138 -15.60 3.62 5.63
N ASN A 139 -15.52 4.81 6.24
CA ASN A 139 -16.60 5.79 6.22
C ASN A 139 -16.66 6.51 4.85
N GLU A 140 -17.37 5.91 3.90
CA GLU A 140 -17.58 6.44 2.55
C GLU A 140 -18.53 7.65 2.48
N ILE A 141 -19.11 8.12 3.60
CA ILE A 141 -19.85 9.39 3.65
C ILE A 141 -18.85 10.57 3.57
N LYS A 142 -17.68 10.41 4.21
CA LYS A 142 -16.62 11.44 4.25
C LYS A 142 -15.49 11.16 3.26
N SER A 143 -15.18 9.90 3.04
CA SER A 143 -14.00 9.44 2.30
C SER A 143 -14.39 8.82 0.95
N SER A 144 -13.44 8.73 0.03
CA SER A 144 -13.65 8.10 -1.28
C SER A 144 -12.80 6.85 -1.43
N VAL A 145 -13.28 5.87 -2.21
CA VAL A 145 -12.59 4.59 -2.43
C VAL A 145 -12.33 4.38 -3.91
N VAL A 146 -11.08 4.05 -4.25
CA VAL A 146 -10.64 3.65 -5.57
C VAL A 146 -10.13 2.21 -5.50
N GLU A 147 -10.86 1.29 -6.13
CA GLU A 147 -10.45 -0.10 -6.24
C GLU A 147 -9.64 -0.32 -7.52
N ALA A 148 -8.58 -1.13 -7.42
CA ALA A 148 -7.82 -1.58 -8.58
C ALA A 148 -7.41 -3.06 -8.43
N PRO A 149 -7.18 -3.77 -9.55
CA PRO A 149 -6.60 -5.11 -9.51
C PRO A 149 -5.23 -5.09 -8.84
N HIS A 150 -4.82 -6.17 -8.17
CA HIS A 150 -3.51 -6.19 -7.53
C HIS A 150 -2.38 -6.21 -8.59
N PRO A 151 -1.33 -5.38 -8.50
CA PRO A 151 -0.31 -5.30 -9.55
C PRO A 151 0.44 -6.61 -9.76
N ILE A 152 0.57 -7.47 -8.74
CA ILE A 152 1.24 -8.78 -8.88
C ILE A 152 0.35 -9.85 -9.52
N TYR A 153 -0.91 -9.94 -9.11
CA TYR A 153 -1.78 -11.07 -9.45
C TYR A 153 -2.60 -10.84 -10.71
N GLU A 154 -2.90 -9.58 -11.05
CA GLU A 154 -3.81 -9.21 -12.13
C GLU A 154 -3.23 -8.08 -13.00
N TYR A 155 -1.94 -8.19 -13.34
CA TYR A 155 -1.20 -7.10 -14.00
C TYR A 155 -1.81 -6.63 -15.32
N ASP A 156 -2.36 -7.53 -16.15
CA ASP A 156 -2.93 -7.13 -17.43
C ASP A 156 -4.14 -6.20 -17.30
N LYS A 157 -4.92 -6.38 -16.22
CA LYS A 157 -6.00 -5.45 -15.86
C LYS A 157 -5.45 -4.20 -15.18
N PHE A 158 -4.42 -4.36 -14.34
CA PHE A 158 -3.83 -3.25 -13.61
C PHE A 158 -3.08 -2.26 -14.52
N LYS A 159 -2.26 -2.71 -15.47
CA LYS A 159 -1.29 -1.89 -16.23
C LYS A 159 -1.88 -0.67 -16.96
N ASN A 160 -3.15 -0.74 -17.33
CA ASN A 160 -3.88 0.33 -18.01
C ASN A 160 -5.06 0.85 -17.17
N SER A 161 -5.19 0.39 -15.92
CA SER A 161 -6.19 0.92 -15.00
C SER A 161 -5.84 2.38 -14.71
N LYS A 162 -6.75 3.33 -14.95
CA LYS A 162 -6.53 4.74 -14.63
C LYS A 162 -6.74 5.03 -13.13
N CYS A 163 -6.33 4.12 -12.25
CA CYS A 163 -6.63 4.20 -10.83
C CYS A 163 -5.97 5.41 -10.16
N PHE A 164 -4.78 5.82 -10.58
CA PHE A 164 -4.12 7.03 -10.07
C PHE A 164 -4.65 8.35 -10.65
N CYS A 165 -5.50 8.30 -11.67
CA CYS A 165 -6.15 9.50 -12.23
C CYS A 165 -7.50 9.84 -11.59
N LYS A 166 -8.05 8.90 -10.82
CA LYS A 166 -9.35 9.03 -10.14
C LYS A 166 -9.14 9.69 -8.78
#